data_AF-A0A0P7V1M1-F1
#
_entry.id   AF-A0A0P7V1M1-F1
#
_cell.length_a   1.000
_cell.length_b   1.000
_cell.length_c   1.000
_cell.angle_alpha   90.00
_cell.angle_beta   90.00
_cell.angle_gamma   90.00
#
_symmetry.space_group_name_H-M   'P 1'
#
loop_
_entity.id
_entity.type
_entity.pdbx_description
1 polymer ?
#
loop_
_entity_poly.entity_id
_entity_poly.type
_entity_poly.pdbx_seq_one_letter_code
_entity_poly.pdbx_strand_id
1 'polypeptide(L)'
;MYVFRAKSRLRMTLQNGPVVSVANVSLSTLGRNSLRWDLTPDQIKCRTDKLIQRIKKIYDSIGALDLDKVSFENTLKPLADAKMEYTVSRHVLDFPQYVSPCSRARSASTEADKKLSEFDVEMSMRNDVFQRLLALQKQLNDLKPEAKRLMERLINLGRRKGLHLPKNIQEVQNSYMNGLEKTEDGLFKVTLKYPHYFPLMKRCCVPETRQKMEIAFHSRCKE
;
A
#
# COMPACT_ATOMS: atom_id res chain seq x y z
N MET A 1 14.74 -43.04 39.91
CA MET A 1 15.54 -41.88 39.50
C MET A 1 15.49 -41.83 37.97
N TYR A 2 14.64 -40.98 37.40
CA TYR A 2 14.36 -40.99 35.96
C TYR A 2 15.35 -40.06 35.22
N VAL A 3 16.14 -40.66 34.33
CA VAL A 3 17.12 -39.96 33.49
C VAL A 3 16.41 -39.36 32.28
N PHE A 4 16.32 -38.03 32.21
CA PHE A 4 15.79 -37.32 31.04
C PHE A 4 16.84 -37.25 29.94
N ARG A 5 16.55 -37.90 28.80
CA ARG A 5 17.35 -37.82 27.58
C ARG A 5 16.95 -36.56 26.80
N ALA A 6 17.85 -35.59 26.70
CA ALA A 6 17.64 -34.37 25.93
C ALA A 6 17.45 -34.70 24.44
N LYS A 7 16.30 -34.30 23.86
CA LYS A 7 16.06 -34.39 22.42
C LYS A 7 16.99 -33.43 21.69
N SER A 8 17.74 -33.98 20.74
CA SER A 8 18.62 -33.31 19.80
C SER A 8 17.88 -32.23 19.00
N ARG A 9 18.55 -31.09 18.82
CA ARG A 9 18.11 -29.94 18.03
C ARG A 9 17.67 -30.37 16.63
N LEU A 10 16.43 -30.04 16.24
CA LEU A 10 15.97 -30.11 14.86
C LEU A 10 16.78 -29.11 14.02
N ARG A 11 17.74 -29.64 13.26
CA ARG A 11 18.50 -28.90 12.26
C ARG A 11 17.62 -28.81 11.01
N MET A 12 17.23 -27.60 10.61
CA MET A 12 16.48 -27.39 9.37
C MET A 12 17.34 -27.82 8.18
N THR A 13 16.93 -28.87 7.46
CA THR A 13 17.52 -29.27 6.19
C THR A 13 16.82 -28.51 5.07
N LEU A 14 17.53 -27.56 4.45
CA LEU A 14 17.14 -27.06 3.13
C LEU A 14 17.28 -28.22 2.15
N GLN A 15 16.21 -28.55 1.43
CA GLN A 15 16.25 -29.54 0.36
C GLN A 15 17.21 -29.03 -0.72
N ASN A 16 18.38 -29.66 -0.82
CA ASN A 16 19.30 -29.52 -1.94
C ASN A 16 18.72 -30.24 -3.17
N GLY A 17 17.69 -29.67 -3.78
CA GLY A 17 17.30 -30.01 -5.14
C GLY A 17 18.23 -29.31 -6.13
N PRO A 18 18.51 -29.88 -7.31
CA PRO A 18 19.29 -29.19 -8.32
C PRO A 18 18.52 -27.95 -8.74
N VAL A 19 19.10 -26.77 -8.47
CA VAL A 19 18.62 -25.50 -8.99
C VAL A 19 18.78 -25.58 -10.49
N VAL A 20 17.66 -25.76 -11.21
CA VAL A 20 17.64 -25.60 -12.65
C VAL A 20 18.07 -24.16 -12.93
N SER A 21 19.28 -24.02 -13.46
CA SER A 21 19.83 -22.75 -13.89
C SER A 21 18.87 -22.13 -14.90
N VAL A 22 18.25 -21.01 -14.52
CA VAL A 22 17.55 -20.14 -15.47
C VAL A 22 18.64 -19.42 -16.27
N ALA A 23 19.29 -20.17 -17.15
CA ALA A 23 20.14 -19.62 -18.19
C ALA A 23 19.21 -18.98 -19.21
N ASN A 24 18.85 -17.71 -18.99
CA ASN A 24 18.47 -16.75 -20.03
C ASN A 24 18.27 -15.32 -19.46
N VAL A 25 19.29 -14.79 -18.77
CA VAL A 25 19.58 -13.34 -18.75
C VAL A 25 21.10 -13.19 -18.71
N SER A 26 21.64 -12.58 -19.77
CA SER A 26 23.07 -12.40 -20.07
C SER A 26 23.94 -11.99 -18.88
N LEU A 27 25.16 -12.54 -18.85
CA LEU A 27 26.21 -12.37 -17.84
C LEU A 27 26.83 -10.94 -17.80
N SER A 28 26.03 -9.89 -18.04
CA SER A 28 26.46 -8.49 -17.97
C SER A 28 25.77 -7.78 -16.80
N THR A 29 26.57 -7.34 -15.83
CA THR A 29 26.14 -6.47 -14.72
C THR A 29 26.00 -5.01 -15.15
N LEU A 30 26.64 -4.61 -16.26
CA LEU A 30 26.45 -3.29 -16.86
C LEU A 30 25.00 -3.11 -17.32
N GLY A 31 24.30 -2.12 -16.74
CA GLY A 31 22.96 -1.72 -17.16
C GLY A 31 21.79 -2.36 -16.40
N ARG A 32 22.03 -3.24 -15.42
CA ARG A 32 20.95 -3.80 -14.57
C ARG A 32 20.44 -2.82 -13.51
N ASN A 33 21.28 -1.87 -13.09
CA ASN A 33 20.91 -0.86 -12.11
C ASN A 33 20.56 0.46 -12.80
N SER A 34 19.27 0.80 -12.81
CA SER A 34 18.74 2.05 -13.36
C SER A 34 18.64 3.18 -12.32
N LEU A 35 19.07 2.93 -11.07
CA LEU A 35 19.03 3.93 -9.99
C LEU A 35 20.02 5.07 -10.26
N ARG A 36 19.60 6.30 -9.98
CA ARG A 36 20.40 7.53 -10.17
C ARG A 36 20.38 8.37 -8.90
N TRP A 37 21.56 8.72 -8.39
CA TRP A 37 21.70 9.49 -7.15
C TRP A 37 22.21 10.92 -7.36
N ASP A 38 22.47 11.27 -8.60
CA ASP A 38 23.02 12.55 -9.06
C ASP A 38 21.92 13.55 -9.48
N LEU A 39 20.69 13.37 -9.00
CA LEU A 39 19.55 14.20 -9.39
C LEU A 39 19.57 15.56 -8.70
N THR A 40 19.37 16.61 -9.50
CA THR A 40 19.14 17.97 -9.00
C THR A 40 17.73 18.12 -8.44
N PRO A 41 17.48 19.10 -7.54
CA PRO A 41 16.15 19.35 -6.99
C PRO A 41 15.06 19.53 -8.05
N ASP A 42 15.36 20.24 -9.14
CA ASP A 42 14.40 20.49 -10.23
C ASP A 42 14.13 19.23 -11.04
N GLN A 43 15.15 18.37 -11.22
CA GLN A 43 14.97 17.07 -11.85
C GLN A 43 14.12 16.14 -10.99
N ILE A 44 14.28 16.14 -9.66
CA ILE A 44 13.41 15.37 -8.75
C ILE A 44 11.95 15.79 -8.96
N LYS A 45 11.67 17.11 -8.90
CA LYS A 45 10.32 17.64 -9.12
C LYS A 45 9.74 17.24 -10.48
N CYS A 46 10.48 17.51 -11.56
CA CYS A 46 10.04 17.19 -12.93
C CYS A 46 9.82 15.69 -13.14
N ARG A 47 10.69 14.84 -12.59
CA ARG A 47 10.55 13.38 -12.70
C ARG A 47 9.35 12.86 -11.90
N THR A 48 9.08 13.42 -10.72
CA THR A 48 7.88 13.09 -9.95
C THR A 48 6.61 13.38 -10.74
N ASP A 49 6.48 14.58 -11.30
CA ASP A 49 5.27 14.96 -12.04
C ASP A 49 5.10 14.09 -13.32
N LYS A 50 6.21 13.82 -14.04
CA LYS A 50 6.19 12.91 -15.20
C LYS A 50 5.83 11.47 -14.83
N LEU A 51 6.34 10.97 -13.71
CA LEU A 51 6.04 9.62 -13.21
C LEU A 51 4.55 9.50 -12.89
N ILE A 52 3.99 10.46 -12.16
CA ILE A 52 2.56 10.52 -11.84
C ILE A 52 1.72 10.50 -13.12
N GLN A 53 2.00 11.39 -14.07
CA GLN A 53 1.26 11.47 -15.34
C GLN A 53 1.30 10.15 -16.12
N ARG A 54 2.49 9.54 -16.20
CA ARG A 54 2.69 8.29 -16.94
C ARG A 54 1.94 7.12 -16.31
N ILE A 55 2.07 6.93 -15.01
CA ILE A 55 1.39 5.83 -14.30
C ILE A 55 -0.13 6.06 -14.30
N LYS A 56 -0.57 7.30 -14.07
CA LYS A 56 -2.01 7.65 -14.13
C LYS A 56 -2.61 7.29 -15.48
N LYS A 57 -1.93 7.61 -16.59
CA LYS A 57 -2.36 7.26 -17.95
C LYS A 57 -2.54 5.74 -18.14
N ILE A 58 -1.67 4.92 -17.55
CA ILE A 58 -1.81 3.46 -17.60
C ILE A 58 -3.07 3.03 -16.84
N TYR A 59 -3.26 3.51 -15.61
CA TYR A 59 -4.46 3.20 -14.84
C TYR A 59 -5.73 3.70 -15.55
N ASP A 60 -5.71 4.88 -16.17
CA ASP A 60 -6.81 5.45 -16.96
C ASP A 60 -7.17 4.54 -18.13
N SER A 61 -6.17 4.07 -18.88
CA SER A 61 -6.38 3.14 -19.99
C SER A 61 -7.05 1.83 -19.55
N ILE A 62 -6.71 1.32 -18.37
CA ILE A 62 -7.28 0.08 -17.81
C ILE A 62 -8.70 0.32 -17.28
N GLY A 63 -8.92 1.46 -16.61
CA GLY A 63 -10.24 1.86 -16.12
C GLY A 63 -11.23 2.16 -17.24
N ALA A 64 -10.75 2.47 -18.45
CA ALA A 64 -11.58 2.70 -19.63
C ALA A 64 -11.95 1.41 -20.40
N LEU A 65 -11.36 0.25 -20.08
CA LEU A 65 -11.65 -1.01 -20.78
C LEU A 65 -13.10 -1.47 -20.54
N ASP A 66 -13.71 -2.07 -21.56
CA ASP A 66 -14.98 -2.78 -21.45
C ASP A 66 -14.83 -3.98 -20.50
N LEU A 67 -15.81 -4.20 -19.61
CA LEU A 67 -15.76 -5.27 -18.62
C LEU A 67 -15.72 -6.67 -19.25
N ASP A 68 -16.30 -6.84 -20.44
CA ASP A 68 -16.37 -8.14 -21.11
C ASP A 68 -15.08 -8.49 -21.87
N LYS A 69 -14.26 -7.49 -22.19
CA LYS A 69 -13.02 -7.64 -22.99
C LYS A 69 -11.75 -7.63 -22.14
N VAL A 70 -11.88 -7.72 -20.82
CA VAL A 70 -10.71 -7.77 -19.93
C VAL A 70 -9.95 -9.08 -20.12
N SER A 71 -8.63 -8.99 -20.11
CA SER A 71 -7.73 -10.14 -20.25
C SER A 71 -6.50 -9.96 -19.38
N PHE A 72 -5.73 -11.04 -19.22
CA PHE A 72 -4.46 -10.97 -18.50
C PHE A 72 -3.52 -9.90 -19.11
N GLU A 73 -3.41 -9.87 -20.44
CA GLU A 73 -2.48 -9.02 -21.17
C GLU A 73 -2.86 -7.53 -21.18
N ASN A 74 -4.16 -7.20 -21.12
CA ASN A 74 -4.61 -5.80 -21.16
C ASN A 74 -4.92 -5.21 -19.78
N THR A 75 -5.06 -6.04 -18.74
CA THR A 75 -5.46 -5.59 -17.40
C THR A 75 -4.40 -5.93 -16.35
N LEU A 76 -4.11 -7.21 -16.12
CA LEU A 76 -3.24 -7.61 -15.00
C LEU A 76 -1.76 -7.34 -15.28
N LYS A 77 -1.28 -7.64 -16.49
CA LYS A 77 0.11 -7.42 -16.89
C LYS A 77 0.49 -5.94 -16.92
N PRO A 78 -0.29 -5.03 -17.53
CA PRO A 78 0.04 -3.60 -17.50
C PRO A 78 0.02 -3.02 -16.09
N LEU A 79 -0.86 -3.50 -15.20
CA LEU A 79 -0.83 -3.14 -13.77
C LEU A 79 0.45 -3.62 -13.08
N ALA A 80 0.88 -4.85 -13.35
CA ALA A 80 2.11 -5.42 -12.78
C ALA A 80 3.35 -4.65 -13.26
N ASP A 81 3.44 -4.40 -14.56
CA ASP A 81 4.53 -3.66 -15.19
C ASP A 81 4.59 -2.21 -14.68
N ALA A 82 3.43 -1.53 -14.60
CA ALA A 82 3.33 -0.19 -14.04
C ALA A 82 3.76 -0.14 -12.57
N LYS A 83 3.37 -1.14 -11.76
CA LYS A 83 3.79 -1.22 -10.36
C LYS A 83 5.30 -1.38 -10.24
N MET A 84 5.91 -2.20 -11.09
CA MET A 84 7.35 -2.39 -11.11
C MET A 84 8.07 -1.09 -11.49
N GLU A 85 7.68 -0.46 -12.60
CA GLU A 85 8.26 0.80 -13.08
C GLU A 85 8.12 1.92 -12.03
N TYR A 86 6.93 2.03 -11.44
CA TYR A 86 6.65 3.01 -10.40
C TYR A 86 7.50 2.81 -9.16
N THR A 87 7.65 1.57 -8.68
CA THR A 87 8.42 1.28 -7.46
C THR A 87 9.89 1.65 -7.63
N VAL A 88 10.50 1.28 -8.77
CA VAL A 88 11.91 1.62 -9.05
C VAL A 88 12.10 3.12 -9.17
N SER A 89 11.24 3.79 -9.93
CA SER A 89 11.34 5.23 -10.15
C SER A 89 11.07 6.03 -8.87
N ARG A 90 10.12 5.58 -8.05
CA ARG A 90 9.81 6.18 -6.74
C ARG A 90 11.01 6.12 -5.80
N HIS A 91 11.70 4.98 -5.70
CA HIS A 91 12.86 4.86 -4.82
C HIS A 91 14.02 5.80 -5.18
N VAL A 92 14.16 6.12 -6.46
CA VAL A 92 15.12 7.14 -6.91
C VAL A 92 14.75 8.55 -6.44
N LEU A 93 13.45 8.82 -6.24
CA LEU A 93 12.91 10.14 -5.90
C LEU A 93 12.75 10.34 -4.39
N ASP A 94 12.36 9.30 -3.64
CA ASP A 94 12.08 9.38 -2.20
C ASP A 94 13.28 9.08 -1.31
N PHE A 95 14.27 8.31 -1.78
CA PHE A 95 15.43 7.95 -0.97
C PHE A 95 16.41 9.11 -0.69
N PRO A 96 16.65 10.06 -1.62
CA PRO A 96 17.58 11.17 -1.37
C PRO A 96 17.29 11.98 -0.11
N GLN A 97 16.04 12.03 0.38
CA GLN A 97 15.70 12.73 1.62
C GLN A 97 16.44 12.19 2.86
N TYR A 98 16.84 10.92 2.87
CA TYR A 98 17.51 10.29 4.01
C TYR A 98 19.04 10.38 3.95
N VAL A 99 19.61 10.47 2.74
CA VAL A 99 21.05 10.25 2.54
C VAL A 99 21.77 11.38 1.82
N SER A 100 21.06 12.26 1.11
CA SER A 100 21.71 13.31 0.31
C SER A 100 22.39 14.32 1.23
N PRO A 101 23.65 14.71 0.98
CA PRO A 101 24.30 15.78 1.75
C PRO A 101 23.67 17.15 1.47
N CYS A 102 23.04 17.34 0.30
CA CYS A 102 22.44 18.60 -0.11
C CYS A 102 21.03 18.79 0.50
N SER A 103 20.88 19.82 1.34
CA SER A 103 19.59 20.15 1.99
C SER A 103 18.46 20.38 0.98
N ARG A 104 18.73 21.13 -0.10
CA ARG A 104 17.73 21.39 -1.16
C ARG A 104 17.26 20.12 -1.85
N ALA A 105 18.16 19.15 -2.07
CA ALA A 105 17.80 17.87 -2.65
C ALA A 105 16.94 17.03 -1.68
N ARG A 106 17.24 17.08 -0.38
CA ARG A 106 16.41 16.43 0.65
C ARG A 106 14.99 17.01 0.68
N SER A 107 14.85 18.33 0.71
CA SER A 107 13.54 18.99 0.71
C SER A 107 12.72 18.63 -0.53
N ALA A 108 13.32 18.66 -1.72
CA ALA A 108 12.65 18.27 -2.96
C ALA A 108 12.22 16.79 -2.96
N SER A 109 13.04 15.90 -2.37
CA SER A 109 12.74 14.48 -2.23
C SER A 109 11.60 14.23 -1.23
N THR A 110 11.56 14.94 -0.10
CA THR A 110 10.42 14.88 0.85
C THR A 110 9.13 15.41 0.23
N GLU A 111 9.19 16.51 -0.54
CA GLU A 111 8.03 17.00 -1.30
C GLU A 111 7.55 15.98 -2.34
N ALA A 112 8.48 15.31 -3.03
CA ALA A 112 8.16 14.24 -3.97
C ALA A 112 7.47 13.05 -3.28
N ASP A 113 7.97 12.60 -2.13
CA ASP A 113 7.37 11.48 -1.39
C ASP A 113 5.96 11.79 -0.88
N LYS A 114 5.71 13.03 -0.42
CA LYS A 114 4.35 13.49 -0.07
C LYS A 114 3.41 13.38 -1.27
N LYS A 115 3.79 13.96 -2.41
CA LYS A 115 3.01 13.89 -3.67
C LYS A 115 2.75 12.44 -4.12
N LEU A 116 3.79 11.59 -4.09
CA LEU A 116 3.68 10.19 -4.50
C LEU A 116 2.81 9.37 -3.53
N SER A 117 2.82 9.69 -2.24
CA SER A 117 1.96 9.05 -1.25
C SER A 117 0.49 9.43 -1.42
N GLU A 118 0.19 10.69 -1.72
CA GLU A 118 -1.16 11.12 -2.09
C GLU A 118 -1.65 10.42 -3.37
N PHE A 119 -0.76 10.33 -4.37
CA PHE A 119 -1.05 9.64 -5.62
C PHE A 119 -1.30 8.12 -5.43
N ASP A 120 -0.54 7.45 -4.54
CA ASP A 120 -0.79 6.05 -4.20
C ASP A 120 -2.20 5.84 -3.65
N VAL A 121 -2.66 6.75 -2.78
CA VAL A 121 -4.01 6.71 -2.23
C VAL A 121 -5.02 6.86 -3.36
N GLU A 122 -4.88 7.89 -4.20
CA GLU A 122 -5.75 8.14 -5.36
C GLU A 122 -5.87 6.89 -6.25
N MET A 123 -4.74 6.35 -6.73
CA MET A 123 -4.73 5.18 -7.62
C MET A 123 -5.30 3.93 -6.97
N SER A 124 -5.10 3.79 -5.66
CA SER A 124 -5.60 2.62 -4.94
C SER A 124 -7.09 2.66 -4.62
N MET A 125 -7.72 3.84 -4.68
CA MET A 125 -9.15 4.05 -4.46
C MET A 125 -9.95 4.03 -5.77
N ARG A 126 -9.30 3.72 -6.89
CA ARG A 126 -9.92 3.64 -8.21
C ARG A 126 -10.86 2.46 -8.33
N ASN A 127 -12.15 2.74 -8.13
CA ASN A 127 -13.21 1.76 -8.25
C ASN A 127 -13.31 1.19 -9.67
N ASP A 128 -13.12 2.02 -10.69
CA ASP A 128 -13.18 1.60 -12.09
C ASP A 128 -12.16 0.50 -12.43
N VAL A 129 -10.90 0.64 -12.01
CA VAL A 129 -9.86 -0.39 -12.15
C VAL A 129 -10.19 -1.63 -11.31
N PHE A 130 -10.72 -1.43 -10.10
CA PHE A 130 -11.15 -2.54 -9.24
C PHE A 130 -12.26 -3.39 -9.88
N GLN A 131 -13.22 -2.77 -10.57
CA GLN A 131 -14.26 -3.51 -11.31
C GLN A 131 -13.68 -4.39 -12.42
N ARG A 132 -12.63 -3.93 -13.14
CA ARG A 132 -11.97 -4.71 -14.19
C ARG A 132 -11.22 -5.91 -13.61
N LEU A 133 -10.60 -5.76 -12.43
CA LEU A 133 -9.99 -6.87 -11.72
C LEU A 133 -11.03 -7.93 -11.28
N LEU A 134 -12.21 -7.50 -10.83
CA LEU A 134 -13.30 -8.42 -10.49
C LEU A 134 -13.86 -9.13 -11.72
N ALA A 135 -14.01 -8.42 -12.84
CA ALA A 135 -14.44 -9.02 -14.11
C ALA A 135 -13.41 -10.06 -14.60
N LEU A 136 -12.13 -9.72 -14.56
CA LEU A 136 -11.03 -10.61 -14.95
C LEU A 136 -11.01 -11.89 -14.09
N GLN A 137 -11.21 -11.75 -12.78
CA GLN A 137 -11.26 -12.90 -11.85
C GLN A 137 -12.38 -13.90 -12.22
N LYS A 138 -13.51 -13.43 -12.76
CA LYS A 138 -14.63 -14.31 -13.14
C LYS A 138 -14.37 -15.03 -14.47
N GLN A 139 -13.62 -14.41 -15.37
CA GLN A 139 -13.38 -14.94 -16.72
C GLN A 139 -12.19 -15.90 -16.80
N LEU A 140 -11.18 -15.74 -15.93
CA LEU A 140 -9.90 -16.44 -16.07
C LEU A 140 -9.62 -17.41 -14.91
N ASN A 141 -9.66 -18.70 -15.21
CA ASN A 141 -9.38 -19.77 -14.23
C ASN A 141 -7.96 -20.35 -14.35
N ASP A 142 -7.34 -20.27 -15.53
CA ASP A 142 -6.01 -20.84 -15.79
C ASP A 142 -4.94 -19.74 -15.83
N LEU A 143 -4.19 -19.63 -14.74
CA LEU A 143 -3.11 -18.66 -14.56
C LEU A 143 -1.97 -19.33 -13.83
N LYS A 144 -0.74 -18.87 -14.11
CA LYS A 144 0.43 -19.22 -13.30
C LYS A 144 0.15 -18.89 -11.82
N PRO A 145 0.65 -19.71 -10.87
CA PRO A 145 0.31 -19.57 -9.46
C PRO A 145 0.65 -18.17 -8.89
N GLU A 146 1.75 -17.57 -9.34
CA GLU A 146 2.14 -16.22 -8.94
C GLU A 146 1.18 -15.14 -9.49
N ALA A 147 0.78 -15.24 -10.76
CA ALA A 147 -0.18 -14.32 -11.38
C ALA A 147 -1.54 -14.39 -10.68
N LYS A 148 -2.01 -15.60 -10.37
CA LYS A 148 -3.23 -15.82 -9.58
C LYS A 148 -3.14 -15.15 -8.20
N ARG A 149 -2.03 -15.37 -7.49
CA ARG A 149 -1.78 -14.73 -6.18
C ARG A 149 -1.74 -13.21 -6.28
N LEU A 150 -1.14 -12.64 -7.33
CA LEU A 150 -1.11 -11.19 -7.56
C LEU A 150 -2.54 -10.64 -7.73
N MET A 151 -3.34 -11.27 -8.58
CA MET A 151 -4.74 -10.89 -8.82
C MET A 151 -5.55 -10.93 -7.53
N GLU A 152 -5.49 -12.03 -6.78
CA GLU A 152 -6.18 -12.17 -5.50
C GLU A 152 -5.73 -11.11 -4.48
N ARG A 153 -4.42 -10.80 -4.43
CA ARG A 153 -3.88 -9.76 -3.54
C ARG A 153 -4.43 -8.38 -3.90
N LEU A 154 -4.49 -8.02 -5.18
CA LEU A 154 -5.03 -6.73 -5.63
C LEU A 154 -6.53 -6.60 -5.28
N ILE A 155 -7.30 -7.66 -5.49
CA ILE A 155 -8.74 -7.68 -5.15
C ILE A 155 -8.93 -7.57 -3.63
N ASN A 156 -8.15 -8.29 -2.84
CA ASN A 156 -8.23 -8.21 -1.37
C ASN A 156 -7.85 -6.82 -0.85
N LEU A 157 -6.90 -6.14 -1.47
CA LEU A 157 -6.58 -4.74 -1.12
C LEU A 157 -7.74 -3.80 -1.42
N GLY A 158 -8.38 -3.94 -2.59
CA GLY A 158 -9.58 -3.15 -2.93
C GLY A 158 -10.75 -3.43 -1.98
N ARG A 159 -10.95 -4.69 -1.57
CA ARG A 159 -11.97 -5.05 -0.57
C ARG A 159 -11.70 -4.43 0.79
N ARG A 160 -10.45 -4.48 1.27
CA ARG A 160 -10.04 -3.83 2.53
C ARG A 160 -10.24 -2.32 2.52
N LYS A 161 -10.17 -1.70 1.34
CA LYS A 161 -10.45 -0.28 1.10
C LYS A 161 -11.93 0.04 0.90
N GLY A 162 -12.81 -0.97 1.00
CA GLY A 162 -14.25 -0.77 0.87
C GLY A 162 -14.75 -0.58 -0.56
N LEU A 163 -13.92 -0.79 -1.61
CA LEU A 163 -14.32 -0.52 -3.01
C LEU A 163 -15.46 -1.42 -3.51
N HIS A 164 -15.71 -2.54 -2.83
CA HIS A 164 -16.82 -3.45 -3.10
C HIS A 164 -18.14 -3.02 -2.44
N LEU A 165 -18.10 -2.06 -1.51
CA LEU A 165 -19.27 -1.56 -0.81
C LEU A 165 -19.99 -0.52 -1.68
N PRO A 166 -21.30 -0.27 -1.50
CA PRO A 166 -21.98 0.82 -2.18
C PRO A 166 -21.42 2.18 -1.73
N LYS A 167 -21.41 3.17 -2.64
CA LYS A 167 -20.82 4.51 -2.42
C LYS A 167 -21.27 5.17 -1.11
N ASN A 168 -22.55 5.06 -0.78
CA ASN A 168 -23.13 5.58 0.47
C ASN A 168 -22.38 5.07 1.73
N ILE A 169 -22.02 3.78 1.77
CA ILE A 169 -21.28 3.19 2.90
C ILE A 169 -19.79 3.54 2.84
N GLN A 170 -19.22 3.72 1.65
CA GLN A 170 -17.83 4.16 1.47
C GLN A 170 -17.62 5.59 2.02
N GLU A 171 -18.57 6.49 1.78
CA GLU A 171 -18.54 7.87 2.30
C GLU A 171 -18.59 7.90 3.82
N VAL A 172 -19.32 6.97 4.46
CA VAL A 172 -19.39 6.84 5.92
C VAL A 172 -18.07 6.33 6.52
N GLN A 173 -17.36 5.42 5.83
CA GLN A 173 -16.02 4.98 6.25
C GLN A 173 -14.98 6.12 6.13
N ASN A 174 -15.05 6.91 5.07
CA ASN A 174 -14.17 8.07 4.87
C ASN A 174 -14.51 9.24 5.82
N SER A 175 -15.79 9.47 6.12
CA SER A 175 -16.25 10.54 7.02
C SER A 175 -15.95 10.25 8.49
N TYR A 176 -15.92 8.98 8.90
CA TYR A 176 -15.49 8.61 10.26
C TYR A 176 -13.99 8.90 10.50
N MET A 177 -13.17 8.82 9.45
CA MET A 177 -11.74 9.16 9.51
C MET A 177 -11.47 10.67 9.43
N ASN A 178 -12.37 11.42 8.78
CA ASN A 178 -12.24 12.86 8.58
C ASN A 178 -13.02 13.72 9.61
N GLY A 179 -13.84 13.11 10.48
CA GLY A 179 -14.73 13.80 11.41
C GLY A 179 -14.18 14.06 12.83
N LEU A 180 -12.88 13.82 13.08
CA LEU A 180 -12.26 14.12 14.37
C LEU A 180 -11.56 15.49 14.31
N GLU A 181 -11.99 16.43 15.15
CA GLU A 181 -11.25 17.67 15.38
C GLU A 181 -9.82 17.33 15.82
N LYS A 182 -8.83 17.82 15.08
CA LYS A 182 -7.42 17.71 15.43
C LYS A 182 -7.02 18.97 16.18
N THR A 183 -6.31 18.80 17.30
CA THR A 183 -5.63 19.91 17.98
C THR A 183 -4.33 20.25 17.21
N GLU A 184 -3.77 21.44 17.44
CA GLU A 184 -2.54 21.93 16.76
C GLU A 184 -1.34 20.95 16.89
N ASP A 185 -1.36 20.07 17.89
CA ASP A 185 -0.32 19.06 18.17
C ASP A 185 -0.55 17.70 17.47
N GLY A 186 -1.53 17.58 16.57
CA GLY A 186 -1.77 16.37 15.78
C GLY A 186 -2.48 15.22 16.52
N LEU A 187 -2.98 15.47 17.73
CA LEU A 187 -3.80 14.53 18.50
C LEU A 187 -5.29 14.67 18.15
N PHE A 188 -6.03 13.55 18.20
CA PHE A 188 -7.47 13.54 17.94
C PHE A 188 -8.26 13.88 19.21
N LYS A 189 -9.11 14.91 19.14
CA LYS A 189 -9.97 15.30 20.25
C LYS A 189 -11.18 14.36 20.34
N VAL A 190 -11.17 13.50 21.36
CA VAL A 190 -12.29 12.60 21.66
C VAL A 190 -13.13 13.20 22.78
N THR A 191 -14.43 13.39 22.54
CA THR A 191 -15.35 13.90 23.57
C THR A 191 -15.95 12.77 24.41
N LEU A 192 -16.32 13.05 25.66
CA LEU A 192 -16.99 12.09 26.54
C LEU A 192 -18.50 11.95 26.25
N LYS A 193 -18.96 12.34 25.06
CA LYS A 193 -20.36 12.20 24.66
C LYS A 193 -20.60 10.80 24.12
N TYR A 194 -21.86 10.34 24.20
CA TYR A 194 -22.28 9.01 23.78
C TYR A 194 -21.81 8.62 22.36
N PRO A 195 -21.83 9.52 21.34
CA PRO A 195 -21.38 9.21 19.98
C PRO A 195 -19.89 8.88 19.85
N HIS A 196 -19.04 9.32 20.79
CA HIS A 196 -17.60 9.03 20.79
C HIS A 196 -17.26 7.93 21.80
N TYR A 197 -17.93 7.91 22.95
CA TYR A 197 -17.68 6.94 24.01
C TYR A 197 -18.00 5.50 23.60
N PHE A 198 -19.21 5.23 23.09
CA PHE A 198 -19.64 3.85 22.81
C PHE A 198 -18.87 3.21 21.64
N PRO A 199 -18.64 3.90 20.51
CA PRO A 199 -17.82 3.34 19.44
C PRO A 199 -16.38 3.07 19.88
N LEU A 200 -15.77 3.96 20.69
CA LEU A 200 -14.43 3.76 21.23
C LEU A 200 -14.38 2.56 22.17
N MET A 201 -15.31 2.44 23.12
CA MET A 201 -15.33 1.31 24.06
C MET A 201 -15.60 -0.03 23.38
N LYS A 202 -16.44 -0.06 22.34
CA LYS A 202 -16.81 -1.30 21.62
C LYS A 202 -15.79 -1.73 20.57
N ARG A 203 -15.04 -0.79 19.98
CA ARG A 203 -14.20 -1.06 18.78
C ARG A 203 -12.72 -0.78 18.98
N CYS A 204 -12.31 0.05 19.95
CA CYS A 204 -10.89 0.31 20.22
C CYS A 204 -10.25 -0.94 20.83
N CYS A 205 -9.13 -1.39 20.28
CA CYS A 205 -8.41 -2.57 20.76
C CYS A 205 -7.35 -2.25 21.83
N VAL A 206 -7.03 -0.96 22.07
CA VAL A 206 -6.01 -0.53 23.03
C VAL A 206 -6.59 -0.45 24.45
N PRO A 207 -6.12 -1.26 25.40
CA PRO A 207 -6.72 -1.34 26.73
C PRO A 207 -6.52 -0.06 27.55
N GLU A 208 -5.35 0.58 27.48
CA GLU A 208 -5.07 1.83 28.22
C GLU A 208 -5.96 2.99 27.76
N THR A 209 -6.25 3.06 26.45
CA THR A 209 -7.14 4.08 25.88
C THR A 209 -8.58 3.84 26.31
N ARG A 210 -9.05 2.58 26.34
CA ARG A 210 -10.37 2.24 26.90
C ARG A 210 -10.45 2.55 28.38
N GLN A 211 -9.40 2.23 29.14
CA GLN A 211 -9.35 2.46 30.58
C GLN A 211 -9.39 3.96 30.91
N LYS A 212 -8.58 4.79 30.23
CA LYS A 212 -8.62 6.26 30.41
C LYS A 212 -9.98 6.85 30.02
N MET A 213 -10.58 6.35 28.94
CA MET A 213 -11.90 6.81 28.49
C MET A 213 -13.02 6.40 29.45
N GLU A 214 -12.94 5.19 30.01
CA GLU A 214 -13.90 4.67 30.99
C GLU A 214 -13.83 5.44 32.30
N ILE A 215 -12.62 5.65 32.84
CA ILE A 215 -12.41 6.43 34.07
C ILE A 215 -12.95 7.85 33.87
N ALA A 216 -12.54 8.53 32.79
CA ALA A 216 -12.98 9.89 32.50
C ALA A 216 -14.49 10.02 32.27
N PHE A 217 -15.16 8.99 31.70
CA PHE A 217 -16.60 9.01 31.48
C PHE A 217 -17.41 8.81 32.77
N HIS A 218 -16.92 7.98 33.70
CA HIS A 218 -17.60 7.69 34.97
C HIS A 218 -17.19 8.60 36.13
N SER A 219 -16.16 9.43 35.96
CA SER A 219 -15.80 10.48 36.92
C SER A 219 -16.32 11.87 36.51
N ARG A 220 -17.28 11.95 35.57
CA ARG A 220 -17.87 13.23 35.17
C ARG A 220 -18.66 13.85 36.33
N CYS A 221 -18.43 15.14 36.58
CA CYS A 221 -19.04 15.93 37.66
C CYS A 221 -18.72 15.43 39.07
N LYS A 222 -17.57 14.78 39.26
CA LYS A 222 -17.02 14.51 40.59
C LYS A 222 -16.27 15.77 41.03
N GLU A 223 -16.67 16.37 42.16
CA GLU A 223 -15.99 17.53 42.76
C GLU A 223 -14.54 17.21 43.13
#